data_AF-A0A1W2DZT2-F1
#
_entry.id   AF-A0A1W2DZT2-F1
#
_cell.length_a   1.000
_cell.length_b   1.000
_cell.length_c   1.000
_cell.angle_alpha   90.00
_cell.angle_beta   90.00
_cell.angle_gamma   90.00
#
_symmetry.space_group_name_H-M   'P 1'
#
loop_
_entity.id
_entity.type
_entity.pdbx_description
1 polymer ?
#
loop_
_entity_poly.entity_id
_entity_poly.type
_entity_poly.pdbx_seq_one_letter_code
_entity_poly.pdbx_strand_id
1 'polypeptide(L)'
;MSLTRLGAALLSLASLSACASNEAGRLALSSPPAQPTALSAPTLAFGAQPVAVDGGFPLYQSFQPARRSALAGRTIAVAQLSDIDLQPGEVVLTFDDGPMPGKTPKILDALEKAGVGATFLMVGQMAKAYPSITREVAAKGHTIGTHTESHKNLRTLGTEAAMAEIRRGEASVAKALAPAGFHPAPFFRFPYLADTQALRGRLAGEGVVTIDVDIDSKDYFRDGPSRVMARTLDAVERKRHGIILFHDIQARTVAMLPDFLAELERRGYKVVDLKPAEPMGPQLLAQR
;
A
#
# COMPACT_ATOMS: atom_id res chain seq x y z
N MET A 1 -52.50 -54.38 3.58
CA MET A 1 -52.08 -55.70 4.13
C MET A 1 -50.77 -56.05 3.44
N SER A 2 -49.62 -55.78 4.10
CA SER A 2 -48.65 -56.79 4.61
C SER A 2 -48.10 -57.71 3.50
N LEU A 3 -46.79 -57.90 3.25
CA LEU A 3 -45.64 -58.02 4.15
C LEU A 3 -44.31 -58.00 3.34
N THR A 4 -43.30 -57.32 3.90
CA THR A 4 -41.84 -57.62 3.99
C THR A 4 -41.09 -58.42 2.91
N ARG A 5 -39.88 -57.94 2.57
CA ARG A 5 -38.61 -58.68 2.76
C ARG A 5 -37.39 -57.75 2.90
N LEU A 6 -36.67 -57.94 4.00
CA LEU A 6 -35.39 -57.35 4.41
C LEU A 6 -34.22 -58.00 3.64
N GLY A 7 -33.17 -57.23 3.34
CA GLY A 7 -31.86 -57.72 2.94
C GLY A 7 -30.76 -56.88 3.61
N ALA A 8 -30.01 -57.50 4.51
CA ALA A 8 -28.95 -56.90 5.32
C ALA A 8 -27.59 -56.90 4.60
N ALA A 9 -26.77 -55.86 4.82
CA ALA A 9 -25.36 -55.84 4.46
C ALA A 9 -24.51 -55.63 5.72
N LEU A 10 -23.52 -56.51 5.89
CA LEU A 10 -22.65 -56.65 7.06
C LEU A 10 -21.67 -55.47 7.21
N LEU A 11 -21.60 -54.89 8.42
CA LEU A 11 -20.44 -54.15 8.91
C LEU A 11 -19.61 -55.07 9.81
N SER A 12 -18.33 -55.25 9.46
CA SER A 12 -17.36 -55.96 10.28
C SER A 12 -16.80 -55.04 11.38
N LEU A 13 -17.03 -55.42 12.64
CA LEU A 13 -16.33 -54.88 13.81
C LEU A 13 -14.94 -55.50 13.92
N ALA A 14 -13.95 -54.67 14.28
CA ALA A 14 -12.73 -55.13 14.96
C ALA A 14 -12.61 -54.34 16.28
N SER A 15 -12.59 -55.09 17.37
CA SER A 15 -12.46 -54.62 18.75
C SER A 15 -11.50 -55.56 19.47
N LEU A 16 -10.56 -55.00 20.24
CA LEU A 16 -9.81 -55.57 21.39
C LEU A 16 -8.72 -54.51 21.71
N SER A 17 -8.86 -53.61 22.69
CA SER A 17 -8.96 -53.76 24.15
C SER A 17 -7.69 -54.34 24.79
N ALA A 18 -6.97 -53.50 25.55
CA ALA A 18 -6.22 -53.89 26.75
C ALA A 18 -5.89 -52.65 27.61
N CYS A 19 -6.47 -52.64 28.81
CA CYS A 19 -6.24 -51.71 29.92
C CYS A 19 -4.98 -52.09 30.72
N ALA A 20 -4.35 -51.13 31.40
CA ALA A 20 -4.05 -51.21 32.85
C ALA A 20 -3.33 -49.94 33.36
N SER A 21 -3.88 -49.44 34.46
CA SER A 21 -3.42 -48.44 35.45
C SER A 21 -2.05 -48.82 36.07
N ASN A 22 -1.28 -47.97 36.75
CA ASN A 22 -1.64 -47.30 38.01
C ASN A 22 -0.53 -46.36 38.55
N GLU A 23 -0.96 -45.49 39.48
CA GLU A 23 -0.25 -44.98 40.67
C GLU A 23 0.67 -43.75 40.62
N ALA A 24 0.35 -42.89 41.60
CA ALA A 24 0.89 -41.60 41.94
C ALA A 24 2.21 -41.70 42.73
N GLY A 25 3.09 -40.74 42.49
CA GLY A 25 4.15 -40.35 43.40
C GLY A 25 4.16 -38.84 43.56
N ARG A 26 3.56 -38.34 44.65
CA ARG A 26 3.75 -36.98 45.14
C ARG A 26 5.09 -36.91 45.88
N LEU A 27 5.99 -36.04 45.44
CA LEU A 27 6.97 -35.40 46.32
C LEU A 27 7.07 -33.91 45.95
N ALA A 28 7.14 -33.09 46.99
CA ALA A 28 6.86 -31.67 47.00
C ALA A 28 8.08 -30.80 46.63
N LEU A 29 7.78 -29.66 45.99
CA LEU A 29 8.27 -28.30 46.23
C LEU A 29 9.75 -28.10 46.62
N SER A 30 10.52 -27.44 45.74
CA SER A 30 10.83 -26.00 45.83
C SER A 30 12.22 -25.66 45.26
N SER A 31 12.24 -24.79 44.26
CA SER A 31 13.33 -23.82 43.99
C SER A 31 12.76 -22.74 43.07
N PRO A 32 12.86 -21.45 43.41
CA PRO A 32 12.39 -20.40 42.52
C PRO A 32 13.33 -20.28 41.30
N PRO A 33 12.82 -19.93 40.11
CA PRO A 33 13.69 -19.54 39.01
C PRO A 33 14.38 -18.22 39.36
N ALA A 34 15.69 -18.14 39.09
CA ALA A 34 16.50 -16.94 39.27
C ALA A 34 15.90 -15.75 38.52
N GLN A 35 15.81 -14.61 39.19
CA GLN A 35 15.48 -13.33 38.56
C GLN A 35 16.57 -12.99 37.53
N PRO A 36 16.21 -12.55 36.30
CA PRO A 36 17.19 -11.98 35.40
C PRO A 36 17.71 -10.67 35.99
N THR A 37 19.02 -10.61 36.21
CA THR A 37 19.74 -9.37 36.53
C THR A 37 19.49 -8.35 35.41
N ALA A 38 19.02 -7.17 35.80
CA ALA A 38 18.84 -6.05 34.89
C ALA A 38 20.22 -5.64 34.34
N LEU A 39 20.49 -5.98 33.09
CA LEU A 39 21.58 -5.37 32.33
C LEU A 39 21.17 -3.92 32.05
N SER A 40 21.87 -2.98 32.68
CA SER A 40 21.78 -1.56 32.36
C SER A 40 22.05 -1.36 30.87
N ALA A 41 21.09 -0.79 30.16
CA ALA A 41 21.26 -0.43 28.76
C ALA A 41 22.38 0.61 28.63
N PRO A 42 23.31 0.48 27.68
CA PRO A 42 24.25 1.55 27.40
C PRO A 42 23.48 2.75 26.86
N THR A 43 23.67 3.92 27.49
CA THR A 43 23.22 5.19 26.95
C THR A 43 24.04 5.49 25.70
N LEU A 44 23.48 5.20 24.53
CA LEU A 44 24.03 5.69 23.26
C LEU A 44 23.71 7.18 23.15
N ALA A 45 24.67 8.01 23.53
CA ALA A 45 24.70 9.41 23.17
C ALA A 45 24.97 9.52 21.67
N PHE A 46 23.91 9.48 20.85
CA PHE A 46 24.01 9.99 19.49
C PHE A 46 23.93 11.51 19.57
N GLY A 47 25.09 12.15 19.45
CA GLY A 47 25.16 13.55 19.06
C GLY A 47 24.62 13.68 17.65
N ALA A 48 23.31 13.97 17.55
CA ALA A 48 22.71 14.45 16.32
C ALA A 48 23.26 15.86 16.07
N GLN A 49 24.35 15.96 15.31
CA GLN A 49 24.66 17.19 14.60
C GLN A 49 23.54 17.38 13.57
N PRO A 50 22.77 18.49 13.61
CA PRO A 50 21.79 18.77 12.59
C PRO A 50 22.53 18.98 11.27
N VAL A 51 22.35 18.07 10.32
CA VAL A 51 22.68 18.36 8.93
C VAL A 51 21.64 19.35 8.44
N ALA A 52 22.02 20.61 8.36
CA ALA A 52 21.22 21.62 7.67
C ALA A 52 21.08 21.20 6.21
N VAL A 53 19.90 20.69 5.85
CA VAL A 53 19.47 20.63 4.44
C VAL A 53 18.96 22.02 4.09
N ASP A 54 19.89 22.85 3.64
CA ASP A 54 19.61 24.13 3.04
C ASP A 54 19.07 23.89 1.63
N GLY A 55 17.81 24.26 1.37
CA GLY A 55 17.19 24.12 0.07
C GLY A 55 15.72 23.70 0.16
N GLY A 56 14.83 24.66 -0.04
CA GLY A 56 13.40 24.42 -0.16
C GLY A 56 13.09 23.33 -1.18
N PHE A 57 12.12 22.49 -0.84
CA PHE A 57 11.64 21.41 -1.68
C PHE A 57 11.31 21.96 -3.08
N PRO A 58 11.87 21.40 -4.16
CA PRO A 58 11.33 21.67 -5.49
C PRO A 58 9.89 21.19 -5.46
N LEU A 59 9.00 22.17 -5.49
CA LEU A 59 7.56 22.06 -5.53
C LEU A 59 7.18 20.83 -6.35
N TYR A 60 6.33 19.96 -5.80
CA TYR A 60 5.49 19.13 -6.67
C TYR A 60 4.83 20.11 -7.63
N GLN A 61 5.38 20.25 -8.85
CA GLN A 61 4.74 21.06 -9.88
C GLN A 61 3.37 20.46 -10.00
N SER A 62 2.37 21.25 -9.59
CA SER A 62 0.98 20.86 -9.67
C SER A 62 0.77 20.39 -11.10
N PHE A 63 0.36 19.13 -11.24
CA PHE A 63 0.04 18.58 -12.54
C PHE A 63 -0.94 19.54 -13.21
N GLN A 64 -0.45 20.28 -14.21
CA GLN A 64 -1.26 21.19 -15.00
C GLN A 64 -1.52 20.46 -16.30
N PRO A 65 -2.65 19.74 -16.43
CA PRO A 65 -2.94 19.07 -17.68
C PRO A 65 -3.00 20.13 -18.77
N ALA A 66 -2.35 19.87 -19.90
CA ALA A 66 -2.37 20.75 -21.07
C ALA A 66 -3.80 20.98 -21.62
N ARG A 67 -4.79 20.22 -21.12
CA ARG A 67 -6.22 20.34 -21.42
C ARG A 67 -7.03 20.38 -20.13
N ARG A 68 -8.06 21.22 -20.09
CA ARG A 68 -9.13 21.10 -19.08
C ARG A 68 -9.83 19.75 -19.31
N SER A 69 -9.59 18.79 -18.43
CA SER A 69 -10.27 17.49 -18.42
C SER A 69 -11.56 17.57 -17.61
N ALA A 70 -12.65 17.02 -18.13
CA ALA A 70 -13.88 16.88 -17.36
C ALA A 70 -13.76 15.79 -16.28
N LEU A 71 -12.78 14.89 -16.39
CA LEU A 71 -12.48 13.89 -15.37
C LEU A 71 -11.60 14.44 -14.25
N ALA A 72 -10.79 15.47 -14.50
CA ALA A 72 -9.93 16.07 -13.48
C ALA A 72 -10.74 16.62 -12.30
N GLY A 73 -10.41 16.16 -11.10
CA GLY A 73 -10.91 16.65 -9.82
C GLY A 73 -9.97 17.65 -9.16
N ARG A 74 -10.20 17.88 -7.87
CA ARG A 74 -9.34 18.73 -7.03
C ARG A 74 -8.05 17.99 -6.63
N THR A 75 -7.08 18.77 -6.17
CA THR A 75 -5.92 18.26 -5.45
C THR A 75 -6.18 18.33 -3.95
N ILE A 76 -5.84 17.26 -3.21
CA ILE A 76 -5.84 17.24 -1.75
C ILE A 76 -4.39 17.21 -1.27
N ALA A 77 -4.04 18.14 -0.38
CA ALA A 77 -2.81 18.09 0.38
C ALA A 77 -3.00 17.15 1.57
N VAL A 78 -2.15 16.14 1.71
CA VAL A 78 -2.28 15.06 2.68
C VAL A 78 -1.09 15.07 3.62
N ALA A 79 -1.32 15.38 4.90
CA ALA A 79 -0.36 15.22 5.99
C ALA A 79 -0.66 13.95 6.82
N GLN A 80 -1.92 13.52 6.83
CA GLN A 80 -2.43 12.36 7.56
C GLN A 80 -3.60 11.72 6.81
N LEU A 81 -3.92 10.47 7.14
CA LEU A 81 -4.94 9.70 6.42
C LEU A 81 -6.32 10.37 6.43
N SER A 82 -6.69 11.05 7.51
CA SER A 82 -7.98 11.75 7.64
C SER A 82 -8.13 12.96 6.73
N ASP A 83 -7.05 13.46 6.12
CA ASP A 83 -7.14 14.57 5.16
C ASP A 83 -7.72 14.11 3.82
N ILE A 84 -7.71 12.80 3.55
CA ILE A 84 -8.30 12.18 2.37
C ILE A 84 -9.82 12.05 2.57
N ASP A 85 -10.49 13.20 2.62
CA ASP A 85 -11.95 13.31 2.72
C ASP A 85 -12.59 13.38 1.33
N LEU A 86 -12.78 12.23 0.70
CA LEU A 86 -13.35 12.13 -0.65
C LEU A 86 -14.88 12.27 -0.62
N GLN A 87 -15.40 13.15 -1.45
CA GLN A 87 -16.84 13.37 -1.60
C GLN A 87 -17.45 12.36 -2.58
N PRO A 88 -18.78 12.11 -2.54
CA PRO A 88 -19.45 11.30 -3.55
C PRO A 88 -19.15 11.81 -4.97
N GLY A 89 -18.72 10.90 -5.85
CA GLY A 89 -18.22 11.20 -7.19
C GLY A 89 -16.70 11.39 -7.27
N GLU A 90 -15.96 11.39 -6.15
CA GLU A 90 -14.51 11.53 -6.14
C GLU A 90 -13.80 10.18 -5.97
N VAL A 91 -12.83 9.92 -6.84
CA VAL A 91 -11.99 8.72 -6.77
C VAL A 91 -10.52 9.08 -6.86
N VAL A 92 -9.67 8.29 -6.21
CA VAL A 92 -8.21 8.39 -6.34
C VAL A 92 -7.71 7.16 -7.09
N LEU A 93 -6.88 7.36 -8.11
CA LEU A 93 -6.24 6.27 -8.84
C LEU A 93 -4.89 5.95 -8.21
N THR A 94 -4.70 4.70 -7.81
CA THR A 94 -3.42 4.22 -7.27
C THR A 94 -2.89 3.02 -8.03
N PHE A 95 -1.57 2.95 -8.19
CA PHE A 95 -0.87 1.89 -8.89
C PHE A 95 0.28 1.34 -8.04
N ASP A 96 0.22 0.05 -7.73
CA ASP A 96 1.24 -0.63 -6.91
C ASP A 96 2.21 -1.47 -7.79
N ASP A 97 3.33 -1.84 -7.17
CA ASP A 97 4.37 -2.79 -7.62
C ASP A 97 5.38 -2.29 -8.64
N GLY A 98 5.06 -1.24 -9.39
CA GLY A 98 5.93 -0.71 -10.43
C GLY A 98 7.21 -0.01 -9.95
N PRO A 99 7.96 0.57 -10.90
CA PRO A 99 7.64 0.68 -12.34
C PRO A 99 7.98 -0.57 -13.17
N MET A 100 7.38 -0.71 -14.35
CA MET A 100 7.57 -1.83 -15.28
C MET A 100 7.67 -1.36 -16.75
N PRO A 101 8.74 -1.72 -17.49
CA PRO A 101 8.88 -1.42 -18.91
C PRO A 101 7.70 -1.92 -19.75
N GLY A 102 7.27 -1.10 -20.71
CA GLY A 102 6.17 -1.41 -21.62
C GLY A 102 4.78 -1.42 -20.98
N LYS A 103 4.65 -1.16 -19.67
CA LYS A 103 3.38 -1.08 -18.95
C LYS A 103 3.19 0.26 -18.26
N THR A 104 4.05 0.63 -17.31
CA THR A 104 3.97 1.92 -16.61
C THR A 104 3.93 3.10 -17.59
N PRO A 105 4.79 3.20 -18.63
CA PRO A 105 4.70 4.29 -19.61
C PRO A 105 3.36 4.34 -20.36
N LYS A 106 2.76 3.19 -20.67
CA LYS A 106 1.43 3.15 -21.34
C LYS A 106 0.29 3.60 -20.43
N ILE A 107 0.44 3.35 -19.12
CA ILE A 107 -0.48 3.87 -18.10
C ILE A 107 -0.33 5.39 -18.02
N LEU A 108 0.90 5.91 -18.01
CA LEU A 108 1.18 7.35 -18.04
C LEU A 108 0.54 8.01 -19.28
N ASP A 109 0.67 7.39 -20.47
CA ASP A 109 0.03 7.90 -21.69
C ASP A 109 -1.51 7.97 -21.58
N ALA A 110 -2.13 6.99 -20.92
CA ALA A 110 -3.58 6.97 -20.71
C ALA A 110 -4.02 8.06 -19.72
N LEU A 111 -3.29 8.24 -18.62
CA LEU A 111 -3.56 9.28 -17.62
C LEU A 111 -3.36 10.69 -18.20
N GLU A 112 -2.31 10.89 -19.00
CA GLU A 112 -2.04 12.17 -19.69
C GLU A 112 -3.15 12.51 -20.70
N LYS A 113 -3.60 11.54 -21.51
CA LYS A 113 -4.73 11.72 -22.44
C LYS A 113 -6.02 12.07 -21.72
N ALA A 114 -6.27 11.46 -20.56
CA ALA A 114 -7.41 11.78 -19.71
C ALA A 114 -7.21 13.07 -18.90
N GLY A 115 -6.01 13.63 -18.88
CA GLY A 115 -5.68 14.85 -18.13
C GLY A 115 -5.85 14.69 -16.63
N VAL A 116 -5.45 13.55 -16.04
CA VAL A 116 -5.58 13.27 -14.61
C VAL A 116 -4.28 12.83 -13.94
N GLY A 117 -4.11 13.20 -12.67
CA GLY A 117 -3.05 12.71 -11.80
C GLY A 117 -3.36 11.31 -11.22
N ALA A 118 -2.34 10.69 -10.62
CA ALA A 118 -2.45 9.40 -9.94
C ALA A 118 -1.33 9.24 -8.92
N THR A 119 -1.49 8.29 -7.99
CA THR A 119 -0.44 7.93 -7.02
C THR A 119 0.17 6.57 -7.35
N PHE A 120 1.49 6.50 -7.48
CA PHE A 120 2.24 5.27 -7.75
C PHE A 120 3.00 4.85 -6.48
N LEU A 121 2.70 3.66 -5.94
CA LEU A 121 3.35 3.12 -4.76
C LEU A 121 4.39 2.12 -5.22
N MET A 122 5.64 2.58 -5.33
CA MET A 122 6.70 1.83 -6.02
C MET A 122 7.46 0.89 -5.09
N VAL A 123 7.79 -0.29 -5.61
CA VAL A 123 8.71 -1.21 -4.95
C VAL A 123 10.14 -0.74 -5.19
N GLY A 124 10.95 -0.67 -4.13
CA GLY A 124 12.32 -0.13 -4.19
C GLY A 124 13.23 -0.84 -5.21
N GLN A 125 13.15 -2.17 -5.27
CA GLN A 125 13.88 -2.96 -6.27
C GLN A 125 13.50 -2.61 -7.72
N MET A 126 12.22 -2.30 -7.96
CA MET A 126 11.72 -1.95 -9.28
C MET A 126 12.17 -0.54 -9.67
N ALA A 127 12.16 0.42 -8.74
CA ALA A 127 12.70 1.76 -8.96
C ALA A 127 14.21 1.73 -9.24
N LYS A 128 14.97 0.84 -8.58
CA LYS A 128 16.38 0.60 -8.88
C LYS A 128 16.62 -0.02 -10.25
N ALA A 129 15.76 -0.94 -10.67
CA ALA A 129 15.87 -1.59 -11.97
C ALA A 129 15.51 -0.64 -13.12
N TYR A 130 14.53 0.25 -12.92
CA TYR A 130 13.99 1.12 -13.97
C TYR A 130 13.92 2.59 -13.54
N PRO A 131 15.05 3.21 -13.15
CA PRO A 131 15.06 4.55 -12.57
C PRO A 131 14.66 5.64 -13.58
N SER A 132 14.82 5.40 -14.89
CA SER A 132 14.30 6.31 -15.91
C SER A 132 12.78 6.40 -15.89
N ILE A 133 12.08 5.27 -15.74
CA ILE A 133 10.61 5.23 -15.67
C ILE A 133 10.13 5.86 -14.36
N THR A 134 10.82 5.62 -13.24
CA THR A 134 10.53 6.30 -11.96
C THR A 134 10.54 7.82 -12.13
N ARG A 135 11.57 8.36 -12.80
CA ARG A 135 11.66 9.81 -13.06
C ARG A 135 10.63 10.30 -14.07
N GLU A 136 10.26 9.49 -15.05
CA GLU A 136 9.19 9.81 -16.00
C GLU A 136 7.83 9.98 -15.30
N VAL A 137 7.51 9.08 -14.36
CA VAL A 137 6.30 9.18 -13.54
C VAL A 137 6.27 10.52 -12.77
N ALA A 138 7.38 10.89 -12.14
CA ALA A 138 7.49 12.16 -11.41
C ALA A 138 7.43 13.39 -12.33
N ALA A 139 8.15 13.35 -13.47
CA ALA A 139 8.19 14.44 -14.44
C ALA A 139 6.82 14.71 -15.10
N LYS A 140 5.97 13.68 -15.19
CA LYS A 140 4.57 13.81 -15.63
C LYS A 140 3.62 14.28 -14.52
N GLY A 141 4.13 14.66 -13.34
CA GLY A 141 3.36 15.27 -12.26
C GLY A 141 2.58 14.29 -11.37
N HIS A 142 2.80 12.98 -11.52
CA HIS A 142 2.18 11.99 -10.65
C HIS A 142 2.87 11.93 -9.28
N THR A 143 2.11 11.53 -8.26
CA THR A 143 2.66 11.37 -6.92
C THR A 143 3.29 9.99 -6.78
N ILE A 144 4.48 9.92 -6.19
CA ILE A 144 5.19 8.65 -5.96
C ILE A 144 5.31 8.43 -4.46
N GLY A 145 4.69 7.36 -3.97
CA GLY A 145 4.93 6.79 -2.65
C GLY A 145 5.73 5.49 -2.75
N THR A 146 5.81 4.76 -1.64
CA THR A 146 6.67 3.57 -1.52
C THR A 146 5.88 2.33 -1.13
N HIS A 147 6.39 1.16 -1.53
CA HIS A 147 5.74 -0.13 -1.36
C HIS A 147 6.72 -1.24 -0.93
N THR A 148 7.60 -0.91 0.04
CA THR A 148 8.73 -1.72 0.52
C THR A 148 9.86 -1.90 -0.49
N GLU A 149 11.00 -2.46 -0.06
CA GLU A 149 12.12 -2.76 -0.97
C GLU A 149 11.80 -3.93 -1.91
N SER A 150 11.29 -5.05 -1.40
CA SER A 150 11.14 -6.29 -2.18
C SER A 150 9.74 -6.92 -2.10
N HIS A 151 8.71 -6.15 -1.80
CA HIS A 151 7.31 -6.59 -1.74
C HIS A 151 7.06 -7.75 -0.75
N LYS A 152 7.74 -7.73 0.41
CA LYS A 152 7.54 -8.75 1.45
C LYS A 152 6.22 -8.55 2.18
N ASN A 153 5.56 -9.64 2.54
CA ASN A 153 4.49 -9.62 3.52
C ASN A 153 5.07 -9.26 4.90
N LEU A 154 4.81 -8.05 5.38
CA LEU A 154 5.44 -7.53 6.59
C LEU A 154 4.94 -8.21 7.88
N ARG A 155 3.76 -8.86 7.85
CA ARG A 155 3.25 -9.63 9.01
C ARG A 155 4.08 -10.87 9.33
N THR A 156 4.88 -11.36 8.39
CA THR A 156 5.76 -12.53 8.61
C THR A 156 7.11 -12.16 9.19
N LEU A 157 7.38 -10.86 9.37
CA LEU A 157 8.63 -10.32 9.88
C LEU A 157 8.44 -9.75 11.29
N GLY A 158 9.52 -9.69 12.07
CA GLY A 158 9.55 -8.86 13.28
C GLY A 158 9.52 -7.37 12.93
N THR A 159 8.98 -6.53 13.81
CA THR A 159 8.76 -5.09 13.59
C THR A 159 9.99 -4.35 13.03
N GLU A 160 11.18 -4.57 13.59
CA GLU A 160 12.39 -3.90 13.11
C GLU A 160 12.83 -4.37 11.71
N ALA A 161 12.66 -5.67 11.41
CA ALA A 161 12.95 -6.19 10.08
C ALA A 161 11.96 -5.65 9.03
N ALA A 162 10.68 -5.51 9.40
CA ALA A 162 9.67 -4.89 8.58
C ALA A 162 9.95 -3.39 8.36
N MET A 163 10.28 -2.62 9.40
CA MET A 163 10.66 -1.21 9.26
C MET A 163 11.93 -1.03 8.40
N ALA A 164 12.91 -1.92 8.55
CA ALA A 164 14.10 -1.91 7.70
C ALA A 164 13.77 -2.20 6.22
N GLU A 165 12.79 -3.09 5.97
CA GLU A 165 12.29 -3.37 4.63
C GLU A 165 11.57 -2.17 4.00
N ILE A 166 10.81 -1.42 4.79
CA ILE A 166 10.15 -0.18 4.36
C ILE A 166 11.19 0.90 4.03
N ARG A 167 12.08 1.22 4.97
CA ARG A 167 13.09 2.29 4.81
C ARG A 167 14.07 2.03 3.68
N ARG A 168 14.42 0.76 3.43
CA ARG A 168 15.21 0.39 2.24
C ARG A 168 14.46 0.72 0.94
N GLY A 169 13.17 0.42 0.89
CA GLY A 169 12.34 0.75 -0.27
C GLY A 169 12.28 2.25 -0.53
N GLU A 170 12.04 3.03 0.52
CA GLU A 170 12.06 4.49 0.46
C GLU A 170 13.40 5.03 -0.04
N ALA A 171 14.53 4.57 0.52
CA ALA A 171 15.86 4.99 0.09
C ALA A 171 16.13 4.64 -1.39
N SER A 172 15.68 3.47 -1.85
CA SER A 172 15.82 3.04 -3.25
C SER A 172 15.01 3.93 -4.20
N VAL A 173 13.76 4.25 -3.86
CA VAL A 173 12.91 5.14 -4.66
C VAL A 173 13.48 6.57 -4.67
N ALA A 174 13.87 7.10 -3.51
CA ALA A 174 14.50 8.42 -3.40
C ALA A 174 15.77 8.51 -4.24
N LYS A 175 16.63 7.49 -4.22
CA LYS A 175 17.84 7.43 -5.03
C LYS A 175 17.55 7.43 -6.53
N ALA A 176 16.49 6.76 -6.98
CA ALA A 176 16.10 6.74 -8.39
C ALA A 176 15.60 8.12 -8.89
N LEU A 177 14.96 8.88 -8.00
CA LEU A 177 14.38 10.20 -8.26
C LEU A 177 15.37 11.36 -8.17
N ALA A 178 16.34 11.29 -7.24
CA ALA A 178 17.27 12.37 -6.94
C ALA A 178 17.97 13.01 -8.17
N PRO A 179 18.39 12.28 -9.22
CA PRO A 179 19.01 12.90 -10.40
C PRO A 179 18.12 13.87 -11.18
N ALA A 180 16.79 13.81 -11.00
CA ALA A 180 15.85 14.78 -11.58
C ALA A 180 15.30 15.78 -10.56
N GLY A 181 15.85 15.82 -9.34
CA GLY A 181 15.42 16.74 -8.30
C GLY A 181 14.05 16.40 -7.70
N PHE A 182 13.62 15.14 -7.77
CA PHE A 182 12.36 14.69 -7.16
C PHE A 182 12.61 13.85 -5.91
N HIS A 183 11.59 13.76 -5.05
CA HIS A 183 11.56 12.93 -3.85
C HIS A 183 10.23 12.17 -3.75
N PRO A 184 10.21 10.97 -3.15
CA PRO A 184 8.95 10.28 -2.87
C PRO A 184 8.15 11.09 -1.84
N ALA A 185 6.84 11.09 -1.99
CA ALA A 185 5.94 11.56 -0.95
C ALA A 185 6.07 10.62 0.27
N PRO A 186 5.82 11.10 1.50
CA PRO A 186 5.69 10.29 2.71
C PRO A 186 4.42 9.42 2.69
N PHE A 187 4.16 8.75 1.57
CA PHE A 187 3.05 7.85 1.34
C PHE A 187 3.58 6.43 1.25
N PHE A 188 2.93 5.51 1.95
CA PHE A 188 3.28 4.10 1.96
C PHE A 188 2.03 3.24 1.85
N ARG A 189 2.13 2.10 1.20
CA ARG A 189 1.12 1.05 1.28
C ARG A 189 1.77 -0.26 1.69
N PHE A 190 1.10 -1.04 2.53
CA PHE A 190 1.59 -2.37 2.91
C PHE A 190 1.36 -3.36 1.76
N PRO A 191 2.37 -4.13 1.33
CA PRO A 191 2.17 -5.26 0.43
C PRO A 191 1.09 -6.21 0.96
N TYR A 192 0.21 -6.66 0.08
CA TYR A 192 -0.96 -7.49 0.41
C TYR A 192 -1.94 -6.87 1.44
N LEU A 193 -1.84 -5.56 1.68
CA LEU A 193 -2.52 -4.86 2.78
C LEU A 193 -2.21 -5.51 4.16
N ALA A 194 -1.01 -6.09 4.28
CA ALA A 194 -0.60 -6.86 5.43
C ALA A 194 0.09 -5.99 6.50
N ASP A 195 -0.72 -5.20 7.20
CA ASP A 195 -0.29 -4.29 8.26
C ASP A 195 -0.31 -4.90 9.67
N THR A 196 0.24 -4.17 10.64
CA THR A 196 -0.05 -4.39 12.07
C THR A 196 -0.22 -3.03 12.75
N GLN A 197 -0.90 -2.99 13.90
CA GLN A 197 -1.03 -1.75 14.68
C GLN A 197 0.34 -1.16 15.05
N ALA A 198 1.31 -2.02 15.39
CA ALA A 198 2.67 -1.59 15.70
C ALA A 198 3.35 -0.92 14.50
N LEU A 199 3.24 -1.51 13.29
CA LEU A 199 3.84 -0.93 12.09
C LEU A 199 3.14 0.36 11.66
N ARG A 200 1.80 0.41 11.70
CA ARG A 200 1.05 1.65 11.44
C ARG A 200 1.43 2.76 12.41
N GLY A 201 1.56 2.45 13.70
CA GLY A 201 1.98 3.41 14.72
C GLY A 201 3.39 3.94 14.49
N ARG A 202 4.33 3.08 14.06
CA ARG A 202 5.69 3.49 13.72
C ARG A 202 5.74 4.40 12.48
N LEU A 203 5.01 4.05 11.42
CA LEU A 203 4.92 4.89 10.23
C LEU A 203 4.27 6.25 10.54
N ALA A 204 3.16 6.27 11.28
CA ALA A 204 2.52 7.51 11.69
C ALA A 204 3.45 8.38 12.54
N GLY A 205 4.20 7.78 13.47
CA GLY A 205 5.21 8.49 14.26
C GLY A 205 6.40 9.03 13.44
N GLU A 206 6.66 8.46 12.27
CA GLU A 206 7.64 8.94 11.28
C GLU A 206 7.02 9.91 10.25
N GLY A 207 5.74 10.30 10.42
CA GLY A 207 5.04 11.20 9.50
C GLY A 207 4.64 10.56 8.17
N VAL A 208 4.67 9.22 8.08
CA VAL A 208 4.31 8.48 6.87
C VAL A 208 2.82 8.14 6.87
N VAL A 209 2.13 8.58 5.82
CA VAL A 209 0.71 8.30 5.59
C VAL A 209 0.56 6.92 4.93
N THR A 210 -0.16 6.02 5.61
CA THR A 210 -0.51 4.72 5.03
C THR A 210 -1.72 4.88 4.10
N ILE A 211 -1.52 4.73 2.79
CA ILE A 211 -2.56 4.82 1.78
C ILE A 211 -3.28 3.47 1.67
N ASP A 212 -4.51 3.41 2.18
CA ASP A 212 -5.36 2.22 2.13
C ASP A 212 -6.14 2.12 0.80
N VAL A 213 -7.08 1.18 0.74
CA VAL A 213 -7.86 0.84 -0.45
C VAL A 213 -9.33 0.70 -0.09
N ASP A 214 -10.20 1.40 -0.83
CA ASP A 214 -11.65 1.25 -0.73
C ASP A 214 -12.19 0.30 -1.80
N ILE A 215 -11.57 0.32 -2.97
CA ILE A 215 -11.97 -0.39 -4.18
C ILE A 215 -10.77 -1.13 -4.75
N ASP A 216 -10.76 -2.45 -4.58
CA ASP A 216 -9.75 -3.32 -5.16
C ASP A 216 -10.20 -3.84 -6.52
N SER A 217 -9.48 -3.47 -7.58
CA SER A 217 -9.79 -3.90 -8.96
C SER A 217 -9.63 -5.40 -9.17
N LYS A 218 -8.81 -6.06 -8.33
CA LYS A 218 -8.40 -7.46 -8.47
C LYS A 218 -7.78 -7.78 -9.84
N ASP A 219 -7.08 -6.80 -10.42
CA ASP A 219 -6.38 -6.91 -11.71
C ASP A 219 -5.16 -7.88 -11.67
N TYR A 220 -4.76 -8.32 -10.49
CA TYR A 220 -3.75 -9.36 -10.29
C TYR A 220 -4.29 -10.79 -10.48
N PHE A 221 -5.60 -10.99 -10.58
CA PHE A 221 -6.18 -12.29 -10.98
C PHE A 221 -6.14 -12.48 -12.50
N ARG A 222 -6.51 -13.69 -12.95
CA ARG A 222 -6.42 -14.11 -14.36
C ARG A 222 -7.54 -13.60 -15.27
N ASP A 223 -8.47 -12.80 -14.75
CA ASP A 223 -9.57 -12.22 -15.52
C ASP A 223 -9.10 -11.33 -16.67
N GLY A 224 -9.85 -11.32 -17.79
CA GLY A 224 -9.58 -10.43 -18.91
C GLY A 224 -9.86 -8.94 -18.60
N PRO A 225 -9.31 -8.00 -19.39
CA PRO A 225 -9.41 -6.55 -19.15
C PRO A 225 -10.85 -6.06 -18.95
N SER A 226 -11.80 -6.49 -19.79
CA SER A 226 -13.20 -6.08 -19.70
C SER A 226 -13.88 -6.52 -18.40
N ARG A 227 -13.53 -7.69 -17.85
CA ARG A 227 -14.08 -8.16 -16.56
C ARG A 227 -13.52 -7.37 -15.39
N VAL A 228 -12.23 -7.02 -15.44
CA VAL A 228 -11.57 -6.16 -14.44
C VAL A 228 -12.24 -4.78 -14.45
N MET A 229 -12.42 -4.18 -15.63
CA MET A 229 -13.09 -2.90 -15.79
C MET A 229 -14.52 -2.92 -15.23
N ALA A 230 -15.34 -3.89 -15.67
CA ALA A 230 -16.74 -4.00 -15.25
C ALA A 230 -16.86 -4.11 -13.72
N ARG A 231 -16.12 -5.05 -13.11
CA ARG A 231 -16.12 -5.23 -11.65
C ARG A 231 -15.67 -3.96 -10.92
N THR A 232 -14.65 -3.28 -11.44
CA THR A 232 -14.13 -2.07 -10.80
C THR A 232 -15.16 -0.94 -10.86
N LEU A 233 -15.80 -0.73 -12.01
CA LEU A 233 -16.90 0.25 -12.15
C LEU A 233 -18.09 -0.08 -11.25
N ASP A 234 -18.48 -1.35 -11.16
CA ASP A 234 -19.56 -1.78 -10.26
C ASP A 234 -19.20 -1.50 -8.79
N ALA A 235 -17.93 -1.66 -8.42
CA ALA A 235 -17.47 -1.33 -7.08
C ALA A 235 -17.44 0.18 -6.83
N VAL A 236 -16.99 0.98 -7.81
CA VAL A 236 -17.06 2.44 -7.78
C VAL A 236 -18.49 2.92 -7.58
N GLU A 237 -19.46 2.39 -8.32
CA GLU A 237 -20.88 2.78 -8.18
C GLU A 237 -21.45 2.47 -6.81
N ARG A 238 -21.12 1.31 -6.23
CA ARG A 238 -21.61 0.95 -4.90
C ARG A 238 -20.97 1.80 -3.80
N LYS A 239 -19.68 2.12 -3.94
CA LYS A 239 -18.93 2.90 -2.95
C LYS A 239 -19.17 4.40 -3.08
N ARG A 240 -19.51 4.88 -4.28
CA ARG A 240 -19.72 6.29 -4.67
C ARG A 240 -18.47 7.17 -4.59
N HIS A 241 -17.42 6.77 -3.90
CA HIS A 241 -16.13 7.45 -3.80
C HIS A 241 -15.07 6.45 -3.31
N GLY A 242 -13.78 6.82 -3.37
CA GLY A 242 -12.74 6.05 -2.69
C GLY A 242 -11.42 5.92 -3.45
N ILE A 243 -10.45 5.29 -2.80
CA ILE A 243 -9.14 4.97 -3.35
C ILE A 243 -9.22 3.64 -4.10
N ILE A 244 -8.90 3.68 -5.40
CA ILE A 244 -8.92 2.52 -6.29
C ILE A 244 -7.52 1.95 -6.43
N LEU A 245 -7.38 0.64 -6.16
CA LEU A 245 -6.14 -0.12 -6.34
C LEU A 245 -6.08 -0.78 -7.72
N PHE A 246 -5.02 -0.46 -8.45
CA PHE A 246 -4.52 -1.18 -9.60
C PHE A 246 -3.03 -1.52 -9.43
N HIS A 247 -2.49 -2.30 -10.36
CA HIS A 247 -1.07 -2.60 -10.43
C HIS A 247 -0.55 -2.25 -11.83
N ASP A 248 0.47 -1.39 -11.92
CA ASP A 248 1.06 -0.97 -13.20
C ASP A 248 2.00 -2.03 -13.81
N ILE A 249 2.12 -3.18 -13.14
CA ILE A 249 2.76 -4.39 -13.67
C ILE A 249 1.79 -5.28 -14.48
N GLN A 250 0.50 -4.96 -14.55
CA GLN A 250 -0.51 -5.82 -15.18
C GLN A 250 -0.89 -5.36 -16.60
N ALA A 251 -0.72 -6.24 -17.59
CA ALA A 251 -1.08 -5.93 -18.98
C ALA A 251 -2.59 -5.68 -19.17
N ARG A 252 -3.42 -6.29 -18.32
CA ARG A 252 -4.87 -6.09 -18.37
C ARG A 252 -5.29 -4.70 -17.90
N THR A 253 -4.56 -4.15 -16.94
CA THR A 253 -4.74 -2.77 -16.45
C THR A 253 -4.38 -1.79 -17.55
N VAL A 254 -3.24 -1.99 -18.21
CA VAL A 254 -2.84 -1.21 -19.40
C VAL A 254 -3.93 -1.23 -20.48
N ALA A 255 -4.51 -2.41 -20.76
CA ALA A 255 -5.50 -2.56 -21.82
C ALA A 255 -6.86 -1.91 -21.51
N MET A 256 -7.32 -1.94 -20.26
CA MET A 256 -8.65 -1.43 -19.89
C MET A 256 -8.66 0.04 -19.43
N LEU A 257 -7.51 0.57 -18.99
CA LEU A 257 -7.46 1.89 -18.35
C LEU A 257 -8.04 3.02 -19.21
N PRO A 258 -7.80 3.11 -20.53
CA PRO A 258 -8.39 4.17 -21.36
C PRO A 258 -9.93 4.17 -21.31
N ASP A 259 -10.55 3.01 -21.51
CA ASP A 259 -12.01 2.87 -21.51
C ASP A 259 -12.59 3.07 -20.10
N PHE A 260 -11.87 2.63 -19.06
CA PHE A 260 -12.24 2.87 -17.67
C PHE A 260 -12.28 4.36 -17.32
N LEU A 261 -11.27 5.13 -17.73
CA LEU A 261 -11.22 6.59 -17.51
C LEU A 261 -12.35 7.30 -18.26
N ALA A 262 -12.60 6.93 -19.52
CA ALA A 262 -13.70 7.48 -20.30
C ALA A 262 -15.07 7.20 -19.65
N GLU A 263 -15.24 6.01 -19.07
CA GLU A 263 -16.48 5.63 -18.40
C GLU A 263 -16.67 6.35 -17.05
N LEU A 264 -15.60 6.58 -16.28
CA LEU A 264 -15.66 7.44 -15.10
C LEU A 264 -16.11 8.86 -15.46
N GLU A 265 -15.55 9.42 -16.53
CA GLU A 265 -15.90 10.75 -17.03
C GLU A 265 -17.37 10.81 -17.45
N ARG A 266 -17.83 9.82 -18.23
CA ARG A 266 -19.22 9.70 -18.69
C ARG A 266 -20.21 9.62 -17.52
N ARG A 267 -19.80 9.01 -16.41
CA ARG A 267 -20.59 8.88 -15.18
C ARG A 267 -20.47 10.09 -14.24
N GLY A 268 -19.66 11.08 -14.59
CA GLY A 268 -19.50 12.31 -13.83
C GLY A 268 -18.58 12.20 -12.62
N TYR A 269 -17.75 11.14 -12.54
CA TYR A 269 -16.74 11.05 -11.49
C TYR A 269 -15.60 12.05 -11.72
N LYS A 270 -14.87 12.33 -10.65
CA LYS A 270 -13.71 13.20 -10.61
C LYS A 270 -12.52 12.44 -10.04
N VAL A 271 -11.40 12.47 -10.74
CA VAL A 271 -10.13 11.91 -10.26
C VAL A 271 -9.42 12.96 -9.41
N VAL A 272 -9.33 12.69 -8.12
CA VAL A 272 -8.64 13.51 -7.13
C VAL A 272 -7.14 13.17 -7.14
N ASP A 273 -6.31 14.20 -7.18
CA ASP A 273 -4.86 14.07 -7.07
C ASP A 273 -4.42 14.25 -5.61
N LEU A 274 -3.63 13.32 -5.09
CA LEU A 274 -3.10 13.41 -3.74
C LEU A 274 -1.69 13.96 -3.79
N LYS A 275 -1.43 15.07 -3.10
CA LYS A 275 -0.08 15.60 -2.90
C LYS A 275 0.26 15.53 -1.42
N PRO A 276 1.52 15.25 -1.04
CA PRO A 276 1.87 15.44 0.34
C PRO A 276 1.65 16.91 0.69
N ALA A 277 1.10 17.16 1.88
CA ALA A 277 1.18 18.50 2.42
C ALA A 277 2.68 18.85 2.50
N GLU A 278 3.05 20.05 2.07
CA GLU A 278 4.36 20.59 2.42
C GLU A 278 4.54 20.42 3.93
N PRO A 279 5.75 20.09 4.43
CA PRO A 279 5.97 20.21 5.85
C PRO A 279 5.48 21.59 6.24
N MET A 280 4.66 21.69 7.30
CA MET A 280 4.38 23.00 7.87
C MET A 280 5.75 23.59 8.25
N GLY A 281 6.31 24.42 7.37
CA GLY A 281 7.40 25.31 7.72
C GLY A 281 6.96 26.09 8.95
N PRO A 282 7.90 26.43 9.84
CA PRO A 282 7.63 26.71 11.24
C PRO A 282 6.45 27.67 11.38
N GLN A 283 5.42 27.22 12.09
CA GLN A 283 4.43 28.14 12.65
C GLN A 283 5.21 29.17 13.47
N LEU A 284 5.37 30.36 12.88
CA LEU A 284 5.60 31.65 13.53
C LEU A 284 6.31 31.56 14.89
N LEU A 285 7.64 31.72 14.88
CA LEU A 285 8.26 32.54 15.92
C LEU A 285 7.82 33.99 15.68
N ALA A 286 6.62 34.31 16.15
CA ALA A 286 6.16 35.67 16.29
C ALA A 286 5.67 35.86 17.73
N GLN A 287 6.55 36.50 18.51
CA GLN A 287 6.23 37.37 19.64
C GLN A 287 5.51 36.71 20.83
N ARG A 288 6.29 36.34 21.86
CA ARG A 288 6.31 36.99 23.18
C ARG A 288 7.37 36.37 24.08
#